data_AF-V9DED3-F1
#
_entry.id   AF-V9DED3-F1
#
_cell.length_a   1.000
_cell.length_b   1.000
_cell.length_c   1.000
_cell.angle_alpha   90.00
_cell.angle_beta   90.00
_cell.angle_gamma   90.00
#
_symmetry.space_group_name_H-M   'P 1'
#
loop_
_entity.id
_entity.type
_entity.pdbx_description
1 polymer ?
#
loop_
_entity_poly.entity_id
_entity_poly.type
_entity_poly.pdbx_seq_one_letter_code
_entity_poly.pdbx_strand_id
1 'polypeptide(L)'
;MDETAGRDGLTRLKELVGKFETGAEFSELPQNKDYPIVLVPGFSGWGPPLLGAVNYWGGVEDLPRMLQEQGYTVIVATIAPLSSNWERACELYAQLVAGRFSTVNPNTGELVEQFDLDVDYGRYFGNDPSTAAVTAQTHGRRRAILLPAASWRDLHWTWGDQNKAHFICHSQGGNTVRQMIALLKDGANDVHPGYFPENKQGRDEWVISVSTLGTPYQGTTITDVIQDLLSKSGNDTVRLLGRLFATLSFRGPAERAYDLQLDHWGICREAGESFPDMRARLERRGGPVETWLASQRNAFYDNSIEGVEALNDEAKGPSKHICYLTFSFHCTNPFPSWPPWVPAALSSFPISIYDIIRALLRPLPGGDIAMFAIDSIRQSLTSVILWPFFQTLVTFHDFLKWATTHVATRLLEDLDFKLKLPGPGSYVPRKDVFPLMLPTVYAMGGYDPLRNPALSASRREIIRNNSEMWLLNDGIVNTVSMRGPRNDDIIHDVSEANPFPLAKLGGADDRKLVRGKYWHFGVTGYLDHADEIGVWIDSDTGKNLKDMYKNLAALVSRIPPA
;
A
#
# COMPACT_ATOMS: atom_id res chain seq x y z
N MET A 1 -15.98 -23.72 -15.25
CA MET A 1 -14.48 -23.55 -15.42
C MET A 1 -14.17 -22.94 -16.79
N ASP A 2 -14.59 -21.66 -16.95
CA ASP A 2 -14.47 -20.65 -18.02
C ASP A 2 -13.00 -20.41 -18.40
N GLU A 3 -12.31 -21.09 -19.20
CA GLU A 3 -11.20 -20.94 -20.16
C GLU A 3 -11.08 -19.50 -20.68
N THR A 4 -11.47 -18.40 -19.81
CA THR A 4 -11.09 -16.97 -19.84
C THR A 4 -10.70 -16.51 -18.43
N ALA A 5 -10.31 -17.46 -17.49
CA ALA A 5 -9.59 -17.13 -16.23
C ALA A 5 -8.15 -16.70 -16.54
N GLY A 6 -7.96 -15.77 -17.65
CA GLY A 6 -7.26 -14.70 -18.39
C GLY A 6 -5.85 -14.44 -17.82
N ARG A 7 -4.85 -15.22 -17.96
CA ARG A 7 -3.37 -15.20 -17.93
C ARG A 7 -2.84 -14.21 -16.90
N ASP A 8 -1.99 -14.61 -15.98
CA ASP A 8 -1.20 -13.93 -14.95
C ASP A 8 -0.54 -12.65 -15.49
N GLY A 9 -0.98 -11.34 -14.84
CA GLY A 9 -0.44 -10.02 -15.22
C GLY A 9 1.08 -10.05 -15.45
N LEU A 10 1.81 -10.74 -14.63
CA LEU A 10 3.29 -10.70 -14.75
C LEU A 10 3.74 -11.54 -15.94
N THR A 11 3.05 -12.56 -16.19
CA THR A 11 3.36 -13.32 -17.41
C THR A 11 3.16 -12.46 -18.67
N ARG A 12 2.13 -11.69 -18.69
CA ARG A 12 1.94 -10.79 -19.85
C ARG A 12 3.07 -9.78 -19.97
N LEU A 13 3.43 -9.27 -18.87
CA LEU A 13 4.57 -8.34 -18.91
C LEU A 13 5.82 -9.03 -19.47
N LYS A 14 6.04 -10.20 -18.95
CA LYS A 14 7.24 -10.92 -19.43
C LYS A 14 7.16 -11.20 -20.93
N GLU A 15 6.08 -11.64 -21.36
CA GLU A 15 5.90 -11.91 -22.81
C GLU A 15 6.10 -10.64 -23.64
N LEU A 16 5.46 -9.57 -23.11
CA LEU A 16 5.65 -8.31 -23.85
C LEU A 16 7.14 -7.94 -23.95
N VAL A 17 7.85 -8.09 -22.87
CA VAL A 17 9.28 -7.71 -22.89
C VAL A 17 10.05 -8.71 -23.76
N GLY A 18 9.68 -10.06 -23.70
CA GLY A 18 10.33 -11.08 -24.55
C GLY A 18 10.25 -10.73 -26.03
N LYS A 19 9.17 -10.07 -26.39
CA LYS A 19 9.02 -9.68 -27.81
C LYS A 19 10.08 -8.64 -28.22
N PHE A 20 10.71 -7.95 -27.23
CA PHE A 20 11.80 -6.99 -27.55
C PHE A 20 13.03 -7.72 -28.09
N GLU A 21 13.21 -8.90 -27.65
CA GLU A 21 14.49 -9.61 -27.89
C GLU A 21 14.43 -10.39 -29.20
N THR A 22 13.14 -10.62 -29.71
CA THR A 22 13.00 -11.55 -30.85
C THR A 22 12.58 -10.77 -32.10
N GLY A 23 12.36 -9.39 -32.25
CA GLY A 23 11.71 -8.88 -33.48
C GLY A 23 12.24 -7.46 -33.80
N ALA A 24 12.30 -7.02 -35.28
CA ALA A 24 12.59 -5.90 -36.20
C ALA A 24 11.59 -4.75 -36.01
N GLU A 25 10.18 -4.93 -35.39
CA GLU A 25 9.14 -3.87 -35.23
C GLU A 25 9.36 -3.08 -33.94
N PHE A 26 10.10 -3.57 -32.87
CA PHE A 26 10.32 -2.90 -31.56
C PHE A 26 11.77 -2.44 -31.44
N SER A 27 12.57 -2.88 -32.52
CA SER A 27 13.96 -2.39 -32.62
C SER A 27 14.03 -0.87 -32.72
N GLU A 28 12.79 -0.17 -32.91
CA GLU A 28 12.83 1.30 -33.10
C GLU A 28 12.56 2.02 -31.77
N LEU A 29 12.22 1.29 -30.62
CA LEU A 29 12.11 2.00 -29.31
C LEU A 29 13.14 1.42 -28.34
N PRO A 30 14.40 1.82 -28.54
CA PRO A 30 15.46 1.31 -27.65
C PRO A 30 15.28 1.82 -26.21
N GLN A 31 15.82 1.01 -25.38
CA GLN A 31 15.77 1.50 -23.98
C GLN A 31 16.47 2.86 -23.85
N ASN A 32 15.81 3.66 -23.14
CA ASN A 32 16.44 4.95 -22.75
C ASN A 32 16.61 4.99 -21.22
N LYS A 33 17.84 4.82 -20.86
CA LYS A 33 18.10 4.72 -19.40
C LYS A 33 18.65 6.04 -18.86
N ASP A 34 18.45 7.07 -19.65
CA ASP A 34 18.87 8.41 -19.19
C ASP A 34 17.87 9.00 -18.20
N TYR A 35 16.66 8.39 -18.19
CA TYR A 35 15.67 8.90 -17.20
C TYR A 35 15.60 7.95 -16.01
N PRO A 36 15.71 8.53 -14.84
CA PRO A 36 15.75 7.66 -13.65
C PRO A 36 14.37 7.05 -13.35
N ILE A 37 14.45 5.92 -12.60
CA ILE A 37 13.23 5.32 -12.03
C ILE A 37 13.09 5.73 -10.55
N VAL A 38 11.91 6.32 -10.30
CA VAL A 38 11.68 6.75 -8.91
C VAL A 38 10.76 5.70 -8.26
N LEU A 39 11.26 5.10 -7.16
CA LEU A 39 10.43 4.15 -6.41
C LEU A 39 9.70 4.85 -5.26
N VAL A 40 8.41 4.63 -5.28
CA VAL A 40 7.60 5.39 -4.30
C VAL A 40 6.85 4.37 -3.41
N PRO A 41 7.18 4.37 -2.13
CA PRO A 41 6.59 3.38 -1.22
C PRO A 41 5.15 3.72 -0.83
N GLY A 42 4.46 2.72 -0.28
CA GLY A 42 3.05 2.91 0.15
C GLY A 42 2.93 3.07 1.67
N PHE A 43 1.76 2.73 2.13
CA PHE A 43 1.43 2.81 3.56
C PHE A 43 2.39 1.93 4.38
N SER A 44 2.98 2.52 5.46
CA SER A 44 3.90 1.87 6.41
C SER A 44 5.28 1.64 5.76
N GLY A 45 5.50 2.32 4.61
CA GLY A 45 6.81 2.19 3.95
C GLY A 45 7.93 2.91 4.71
N TRP A 46 9.18 2.47 4.41
CA TRP A 46 10.34 3.19 4.98
C TRP A 46 11.40 3.41 3.89
N GLY A 47 12.21 4.46 4.08
CA GLY A 47 13.25 4.78 3.08
C GLY A 47 14.48 3.86 3.22
N PRO A 48 15.38 4.09 4.19
CA PRO A 48 16.56 3.22 4.36
C PRO A 48 16.21 1.89 5.03
N PRO A 49 17.12 0.98 4.84
CA PRO A 49 16.83 -0.34 5.43
C PRO A 49 16.53 -0.25 6.94
N LEU A 50 15.40 -0.90 7.28
CA LEU A 50 15.02 -0.94 8.71
C LEU A 50 16.00 -1.82 9.50
N LEU A 51 16.48 -1.20 10.61
CA LEU A 51 17.45 -1.86 11.50
C LEU A 51 18.72 -2.22 10.72
N GLY A 52 18.81 -1.58 9.60
CA GLY A 52 20.09 -1.67 8.86
C GLY A 52 20.07 -2.84 7.86
N ALA A 53 18.88 -3.55 7.74
CA ALA A 53 19.07 -4.79 6.93
C ALA A 53 17.83 -5.04 6.07
N VAL A 54 16.72 -4.44 6.52
CA VAL A 54 15.51 -4.84 5.78
C VAL A 54 15.03 -3.65 4.93
N ASN A 55 15.14 -3.88 3.57
CA ASN A 55 14.70 -2.83 2.62
C ASN A 55 13.19 -2.93 2.35
N TYR A 56 12.65 -1.69 2.23
CA TYR A 56 11.24 -1.73 1.79
C TYR A 56 11.14 -2.36 0.40
N TRP A 57 12.08 -1.88 -0.48
CA TRP A 57 12.08 -2.47 -1.84
C TRP A 57 13.11 -3.61 -1.90
N GLY A 58 12.46 -4.84 -1.34
CA GLY A 58 13.25 -6.08 -1.61
C GLY A 58 13.83 -6.63 -0.31
N GLY A 59 13.02 -6.36 0.82
CA GLY A 59 13.27 -7.10 2.09
C GLY A 59 14.75 -7.34 2.35
N VAL A 60 15.15 -8.56 2.35
CA VAL A 60 16.59 -8.83 2.62
C VAL A 60 17.38 -8.73 1.33
N GLU A 61 16.71 -8.72 0.26
CA GLU A 61 17.39 -8.35 -0.99
C GLU A 61 17.32 -6.84 -1.24
N ASP A 62 18.23 -6.43 -2.32
CA ASP A 62 18.24 -4.97 -2.61
C ASP A 62 17.85 -4.73 -4.08
N LEU A 63 16.49 -4.52 -4.22
CA LEU A 63 15.96 -4.40 -5.60
C LEU A 63 16.52 -3.16 -6.31
N PRO A 64 16.58 -2.05 -5.58
CA PRO A 64 17.17 -0.88 -6.25
C PRO A 64 18.61 -1.13 -6.71
N ARG A 65 19.34 -1.78 -5.85
CA ARG A 65 20.74 -2.06 -6.28
C ARG A 65 20.75 -3.01 -7.48
N MET A 66 19.88 -3.98 -7.42
CA MET A 66 19.77 -4.88 -8.59
C MET A 66 19.49 -4.09 -9.87
N LEU A 67 18.53 -3.19 -9.87
CA LEU A 67 18.25 -2.39 -11.08
C LEU A 67 19.42 -1.49 -11.45
N GLN A 68 20.04 -0.96 -10.37
CA GLN A 68 21.22 -0.13 -10.65
C GLN A 68 22.30 -0.93 -11.39
N GLU A 69 22.54 -2.16 -10.97
CA GLU A 69 23.57 -2.99 -11.61
C GLU A 69 23.18 -3.33 -13.05
N GLN A 70 21.91 -3.15 -13.34
CA GLN A 70 21.49 -3.39 -14.74
C GLN A 70 21.54 -2.11 -15.56
N GLY A 71 22.02 -1.07 -14.94
CA GLY A 71 22.30 0.14 -15.74
C GLY A 71 21.24 1.22 -15.51
N TYR A 72 20.27 0.94 -14.63
CA TYR A 72 19.25 1.99 -14.38
C TYR A 72 19.65 2.86 -13.19
N THR A 73 19.38 4.19 -13.43
CA THR A 73 19.49 5.07 -12.23
C THR A 73 18.17 5.02 -11.45
N VAL A 74 18.36 4.73 -10.12
CA VAL A 74 17.14 4.55 -9.30
C VAL A 74 17.15 5.56 -8.15
N ILE A 75 16.01 6.20 -7.98
CA ILE A 75 15.82 7.10 -6.82
C ILE A 75 14.74 6.47 -5.91
N VAL A 76 15.18 6.33 -4.61
CA VAL A 76 14.20 5.77 -3.65
C VAL A 76 13.65 6.92 -2.77
N ALA A 77 12.31 7.08 -2.92
CA ALA A 77 11.68 8.16 -2.12
C ALA A 77 11.61 7.75 -0.64
N THR A 78 11.90 8.73 0.25
CA THR A 78 11.76 8.51 1.71
C THR A 78 10.67 9.42 2.28
N ILE A 79 9.44 8.94 2.09
CA ILE A 79 8.32 9.84 2.48
C ILE A 79 7.53 9.16 3.59
N ALA A 80 6.61 9.96 4.21
CA ALA A 80 5.99 9.59 5.50
C ALA A 80 5.02 8.41 5.27
N PRO A 81 5.10 7.43 6.18
CA PRO A 81 4.36 6.18 5.99
C PRO A 81 2.87 6.34 6.35
N LEU A 82 2.55 7.33 7.22
CA LEU A 82 1.15 7.32 7.67
C LEU A 82 0.51 8.68 7.34
N SER A 83 1.16 9.44 6.49
CA SER A 83 0.63 10.79 6.18
C SER A 83 -0.35 10.70 5.01
N SER A 84 -1.11 11.75 4.87
CA SER A 84 -2.07 11.84 3.74
C SER A 84 -1.35 11.86 2.39
N ASN A 85 -2.08 11.54 1.27
CA ASN A 85 -1.49 11.64 -0.08
C ASN A 85 -1.01 13.06 -0.39
N TRP A 86 -1.71 14.14 0.12
CA TRP A 86 -1.24 15.53 -0.07
C TRP A 86 0.15 15.74 0.56
N GLU A 87 0.21 15.36 1.83
CA GLU A 87 1.52 15.55 2.51
C GLU A 87 2.62 14.77 1.77
N ARG A 88 2.32 13.51 1.45
CA ARG A 88 3.34 12.68 0.79
C ARG A 88 3.68 13.26 -0.60
N ALA A 89 2.70 13.79 -1.34
CA ALA A 89 3.00 14.44 -2.64
C ALA A 89 3.93 15.64 -2.47
N CYS A 90 3.71 16.46 -1.42
CA CYS A 90 4.61 17.60 -1.16
C CYS A 90 6.02 17.12 -0.80
N GLU A 91 6.03 16.04 -0.02
CA GLU A 91 7.37 15.51 0.37
C GLU A 91 8.11 14.97 -0.85
N LEU A 92 7.35 14.19 -1.62
CA LEU A 92 8.00 13.62 -2.82
C LEU A 92 8.47 14.74 -3.76
N TYR A 93 7.62 15.70 -4.00
CA TYR A 93 8.01 16.84 -4.85
C TYR A 93 9.24 17.56 -4.29
N ALA A 94 9.25 17.86 -3.00
CA ALA A 94 10.39 18.60 -2.39
C ALA A 94 11.68 17.79 -2.53
N GLN A 95 11.53 16.44 -2.37
CA GLN A 95 12.76 15.60 -2.47
C GLN A 95 13.31 15.63 -3.89
N LEU A 96 12.47 15.68 -4.91
CA LEU A 96 12.95 15.48 -6.28
C LEU A 96 13.41 16.80 -6.90
N VAL A 97 12.95 17.96 -6.32
CA VAL A 97 13.34 19.23 -6.97
C VAL A 97 14.52 19.84 -6.21
N ALA A 98 14.87 19.22 -5.15
CA ALA A 98 15.91 19.83 -4.28
C ALA A 98 17.29 19.65 -4.91
N GLY A 99 17.47 18.60 -5.78
CA GLY A 99 18.76 18.38 -6.47
C GLY A 99 19.83 17.85 -5.51
N ARG A 100 19.40 17.44 -4.42
CA ARG A 100 20.37 16.86 -3.47
C ARG A 100 19.77 15.56 -2.88
N PHE A 101 20.68 14.49 -2.72
CA PHE A 101 20.20 13.14 -2.34
C PHE A 101 21.14 12.54 -1.30
N SER A 102 20.49 11.68 -0.56
CA SER A 102 21.40 10.73 0.11
C SER A 102 21.98 9.73 -0.89
N THR A 103 23.26 9.16 -0.54
CA THR A 103 23.90 8.26 -1.53
C THR A 103 24.56 7.09 -0.81
N VAL A 104 24.94 6.16 -1.68
CA VAL A 104 25.67 5.00 -1.14
C VAL A 104 27.18 5.18 -1.44
N ASN A 105 27.91 5.00 -0.33
CA ASN A 105 29.37 5.11 -0.50
C ASN A 105 29.89 3.97 -1.40
N PRO A 106 30.53 4.35 -2.43
CA PRO A 106 30.94 3.32 -3.41
C PRO A 106 32.04 2.41 -2.84
N ASN A 107 32.80 2.84 -1.84
CA ASN A 107 33.90 1.99 -1.30
C ASN A 107 33.37 1.06 -0.21
N THR A 108 32.38 1.62 0.51
CA THR A 108 31.99 0.78 1.67
C THR A 108 30.62 0.15 1.40
N GLY A 109 29.92 0.74 0.42
CA GLY A 109 28.56 0.22 0.15
C GLY A 109 27.55 0.65 1.20
N GLU A 110 28.01 1.55 2.04
CA GLU A 110 27.09 1.98 3.11
C GLU A 110 26.30 3.23 2.68
N LEU A 111 25.05 3.22 3.17
CA LEU A 111 24.17 4.37 2.86
C LEU A 111 24.59 5.59 3.72
N VAL A 112 24.85 6.69 2.99
CA VAL A 112 25.12 7.97 3.72
C VAL A 112 23.86 8.83 3.68
N GLU A 113 23.25 8.86 4.90
CA GLU A 113 21.94 9.57 4.96
C GLU A 113 22.14 11.04 5.32
N GLN A 114 21.29 11.80 4.64
CA GLN A 114 21.27 13.24 5.01
C GLN A 114 19.86 13.61 5.50
N PHE A 115 19.82 14.59 6.50
CA PHE A 115 18.52 14.92 7.13
C PHE A 115 18.30 16.43 7.09
N ASP A 116 18.39 16.99 5.92
CA ASP A 116 18.31 18.48 5.90
C ASP A 116 17.22 18.93 4.93
N LEU A 117 16.24 18.02 4.68
CA LEU A 117 15.17 18.45 3.74
C LEU A 117 14.02 19.10 4.53
N ASP A 118 13.69 20.31 4.06
CA ASP A 118 12.49 20.97 4.64
C ASP A 118 11.30 20.83 3.68
N VAL A 119 10.11 20.60 4.33
CA VAL A 119 8.93 20.43 3.46
C VAL A 119 7.83 21.39 3.92
N ASP A 120 7.21 22.01 2.91
CA ASP A 120 6.07 22.91 3.17
C ASP A 120 4.77 22.27 2.63
N TYR A 121 3.78 22.23 3.63
CA TYR A 121 2.53 21.56 3.19
C TYR A 121 1.46 22.59 2.80
N GLY A 122 1.84 23.89 2.73
CA GLY A 122 0.88 24.96 2.37
C GLY A 122 -0.20 25.15 3.43
N ARG A 123 -1.41 25.56 2.99
CA ARG A 123 -2.52 25.86 3.93
C ARG A 123 -3.47 24.67 3.99
N TYR A 124 -2.95 23.50 3.82
CA TYR A 124 -3.73 22.25 3.66
C TYR A 124 -4.45 21.91 4.95
N PHE A 125 -3.91 22.23 6.14
CA PHE A 125 -4.45 21.65 7.39
C PHE A 125 -5.53 22.57 7.98
N GLY A 126 -5.73 23.77 7.29
CA GLY A 126 -6.79 24.67 7.80
C GLY A 126 -6.45 25.23 9.19
N ASN A 127 -7.59 25.79 9.92
CA ASN A 127 -7.26 26.52 11.17
C ASN A 127 -8.05 25.93 12.35
N ASP A 128 -8.76 24.76 12.08
CA ASP A 128 -9.52 24.16 13.19
C ASP A 128 -8.59 23.35 14.10
N PRO A 129 -8.51 23.76 15.38
CA PRO A 129 -7.52 23.16 16.30
C PRO A 129 -7.84 21.68 16.59
N SER A 130 -9.11 21.24 16.33
CA SER A 130 -9.44 19.83 16.63
C SER A 130 -9.03 18.91 15.46
N THR A 131 -8.57 19.56 14.38
CA THR A 131 -8.25 18.67 13.24
C THR A 131 -7.05 19.21 12.47
N ALA A 132 -6.49 20.38 13.01
CA ALA A 132 -5.40 20.97 12.21
C ALA A 132 -4.05 20.60 12.85
N ALA A 133 -3.07 20.42 11.91
CA ALA A 133 -1.70 20.24 12.41
C ALA A 133 -1.18 21.50 13.12
N VAL A 134 -0.12 21.28 13.91
CA VAL A 134 0.45 22.41 14.70
C VAL A 134 1.14 23.40 13.76
N THR A 135 1.76 22.88 12.74
CA THR A 135 2.43 23.77 11.75
C THR A 135 2.31 23.13 10.37
N ALA A 136 2.57 23.97 9.32
CA ALA A 136 2.41 23.48 7.93
C ALA A 136 3.77 23.02 7.37
N GLN A 137 4.77 23.05 8.26
CA GLN A 137 6.11 22.71 7.73
C GLN A 137 6.78 21.68 8.64
N THR A 138 7.61 20.95 7.92
CA THR A 138 8.50 20.06 8.72
C THR A 138 9.95 20.25 8.26
N HIS A 139 10.92 20.05 9.27
CA HIS A 139 12.34 20.33 8.94
C HIS A 139 13.20 19.12 9.30
N GLY A 140 14.38 19.13 8.52
CA GLY A 140 15.39 18.12 8.90
C GLY A 140 14.95 16.69 8.50
N ARG A 141 14.19 16.70 7.39
CA ARG A 141 13.71 15.37 6.95
C ARG A 141 14.75 14.69 6.07
N ARG A 142 14.53 13.40 5.95
CA ARG A 142 15.48 12.61 5.12
C ARG A 142 15.34 12.96 3.65
N ARG A 143 16.56 12.94 3.02
CA ARG A 143 16.52 13.14 1.56
C ARG A 143 16.18 11.82 0.87
N ALA A 144 15.71 11.91 -0.39
CA ALA A 144 15.63 10.66 -1.19
C ALA A 144 17.02 10.09 -1.44
N ILE A 145 16.99 8.77 -1.76
CA ILE A 145 18.29 8.09 -1.95
C ILE A 145 18.52 7.89 -3.46
N LEU A 146 19.73 8.36 -3.88
CA LEU A 146 20.07 8.20 -5.30
C LEU A 146 21.08 7.07 -5.46
N LEU A 147 20.62 6.11 -6.30
CA LEU A 147 21.56 5.05 -6.74
C LEU A 147 21.84 5.21 -8.23
N PRO A 148 22.98 5.84 -8.45
CA PRO A 148 23.25 6.17 -9.86
C PRO A 148 23.81 4.96 -10.63
N ALA A 149 23.30 4.82 -11.90
CA ALA A 149 23.97 3.84 -12.77
C ALA A 149 25.42 4.24 -13.03
N ALA A 150 26.15 3.22 -13.51
CA ALA A 150 27.59 3.51 -13.76
C ALA A 150 27.76 4.64 -14.78
N SER A 151 26.81 4.77 -15.65
CA SER A 151 26.95 5.81 -16.70
C SER A 151 26.38 7.15 -16.24
N TRP A 152 25.76 7.22 -15.04
CA TRP A 152 25.09 8.44 -14.56
C TRP A 152 26.11 9.40 -13.93
N ARG A 153 26.10 10.66 -14.46
CA ARG A 153 27.16 11.57 -13.95
C ARG A 153 26.52 12.73 -13.17
N ASP A 154 25.25 12.92 -13.32
CA ASP A 154 24.64 14.10 -12.67
C ASP A 154 24.13 13.73 -11.26
N LEU A 155 24.94 13.98 -10.21
CA LEU A 155 24.56 13.57 -8.84
C LEU A 155 23.69 14.65 -8.20
N HIS A 156 23.57 15.77 -8.91
CA HIS A 156 22.66 16.83 -8.42
C HIS A 156 21.46 16.99 -9.34
N TRP A 157 21.07 15.86 -9.85
CA TRP A 157 19.90 15.83 -10.76
C TRP A 157 18.69 16.50 -10.10
N THR A 158 18.07 17.42 -10.94
CA THR A 158 16.84 18.06 -10.43
C THR A 158 15.68 17.77 -11.39
N TRP A 159 14.60 17.31 -10.73
CA TRP A 159 13.39 16.97 -11.51
C TRP A 159 12.77 18.23 -12.14
N GLY A 160 12.45 18.11 -13.46
CA GLY A 160 11.88 19.28 -14.16
C GLY A 160 11.58 18.94 -15.63
N ASP A 161 11.36 19.98 -16.42
CA ASP A 161 10.91 19.82 -17.83
C ASP A 161 12.00 19.14 -18.66
N GLN A 162 13.28 19.34 -18.26
CA GLN A 162 14.35 18.72 -19.08
C GLN A 162 14.81 17.42 -18.43
N ASN A 163 14.46 17.30 -17.14
CA ASN A 163 14.88 16.10 -16.39
C ASN A 163 13.63 15.37 -15.86
N LYS A 164 13.09 14.42 -16.71
CA LYS A 164 11.81 13.74 -16.38
C LYS A 164 12.08 12.37 -15.76
N ALA A 165 10.97 11.73 -15.32
CA ALA A 165 11.28 10.47 -14.61
C ALA A 165 10.10 9.50 -14.78
N HIS A 166 10.53 8.19 -14.59
CA HIS A 166 9.50 7.14 -14.44
C HIS A 166 9.23 6.85 -12.96
N PHE A 167 7.90 6.48 -12.72
CA PHE A 167 7.57 6.19 -11.31
C PHE A 167 7.05 4.75 -11.20
N ILE A 168 7.67 4.03 -10.29
CA ILE A 168 7.11 2.72 -9.88
C ILE A 168 6.64 2.83 -8.43
N CYS A 169 5.36 2.49 -8.34
CA CYS A 169 4.72 2.80 -7.05
C CYS A 169 4.11 1.52 -6.47
N HIS A 170 4.21 1.46 -5.15
CA HIS A 170 3.55 0.34 -4.47
C HIS A 170 2.48 0.85 -3.50
N SER A 171 1.39 0.14 -3.41
CA SER A 171 0.33 0.44 -2.42
C SER A 171 -0.11 1.89 -2.49
N GLN A 172 -0.13 2.63 -1.36
CA GLN A 172 -0.60 4.02 -1.32
C GLN A 172 0.26 4.94 -2.19
N GLY A 173 1.46 4.48 -2.55
CA GLY A 173 2.38 5.30 -3.38
C GLY A 173 1.75 5.69 -4.72
N GLY A 174 0.96 4.74 -5.26
CA GLY A 174 0.27 5.08 -6.54
C GLY A 174 -0.63 6.31 -6.39
N ASN A 175 -1.46 6.35 -5.29
CA ASN A 175 -2.36 7.51 -5.13
C ASN A 175 -1.59 8.76 -4.66
N THR A 176 -0.41 8.53 -4.09
CA THR A 176 0.45 9.70 -3.78
C THR A 176 0.90 10.39 -5.08
N VAL A 177 1.38 9.58 -6.00
CA VAL A 177 1.89 10.16 -7.25
C VAL A 177 0.72 10.71 -8.08
N ARG A 178 -0.39 10.05 -7.97
CA ARG A 178 -1.59 10.58 -8.65
C ARG A 178 -1.98 11.95 -8.11
N GLN A 179 -1.97 12.06 -6.77
CA GLN A 179 -2.24 13.39 -6.19
C GLN A 179 -1.19 14.42 -6.64
N MET A 180 0.05 14.05 -6.70
CA MET A 180 1.11 14.98 -7.12
C MET A 180 0.91 15.41 -8.58
N ILE A 181 0.58 14.44 -9.42
CA ILE A 181 0.37 14.76 -10.85
C ILE A 181 -0.81 15.74 -10.99
N ALA A 182 -1.88 15.52 -10.20
CA ALA A 182 -3.02 16.46 -10.27
C ALA A 182 -2.61 17.87 -9.86
N LEU A 183 -1.76 17.89 -8.84
CA LEU A 183 -1.33 19.23 -8.37
C LEU A 183 -0.40 19.89 -9.40
N LEU A 184 0.41 19.11 -10.07
CA LEU A 184 1.31 19.68 -11.09
C LEU A 184 0.52 20.14 -12.31
N LYS A 185 -0.53 19.40 -12.55
CA LYS A 185 -1.33 19.69 -13.77
C LYS A 185 -2.22 20.92 -13.54
N ASP A 186 -2.79 20.98 -12.39
CA ASP A 186 -3.87 21.99 -12.27
C ASP A 186 -3.48 23.08 -11.26
N GLY A 187 -2.32 22.81 -10.56
CA GLY A 187 -1.99 23.76 -9.46
C GLY A 187 -2.82 23.49 -8.21
N ALA A 188 -2.45 24.18 -7.05
CA ALA A 188 -3.18 23.95 -5.79
C ALA A 188 -3.84 25.25 -5.34
N ASN A 189 -4.35 26.03 -6.39
CA ASN A 189 -4.94 27.34 -6.03
C ASN A 189 -4.12 28.06 -4.95
N ASP A 190 -4.86 28.67 -3.92
CA ASP A 190 -4.10 29.44 -2.91
C ASP A 190 -3.64 28.53 -1.76
N VAL A 191 -3.87 27.18 -2.01
CA VAL A 191 -3.54 26.29 -0.88
C VAL A 191 -2.02 26.07 -0.81
N HIS A 192 -1.36 26.03 -2.00
CA HIS A 192 0.12 25.86 -1.93
C HIS A 192 0.76 26.59 -3.11
N PRO A 193 0.94 27.89 -3.06
CA PRO A 193 1.47 28.65 -4.20
C PRO A 193 2.99 28.46 -4.35
N GLY A 194 3.63 27.87 -3.22
CA GLY A 194 5.09 27.64 -3.29
C GLY A 194 5.44 26.45 -4.20
N TYR A 195 4.80 25.33 -4.00
CA TYR A 195 5.18 24.14 -4.80
C TYR A 195 4.30 24.04 -6.06
N PHE A 196 3.05 24.47 -5.90
CA PHE A 196 2.12 24.23 -7.03
C PHE A 196 1.36 25.52 -7.35
N PRO A 197 2.10 26.56 -7.85
CA PRO A 197 1.44 27.85 -8.15
C PRO A 197 0.55 27.76 -9.40
N GLU A 198 -0.52 28.69 -9.44
CA GLU A 198 -1.49 28.63 -10.55
C GLU A 198 -0.84 29.06 -11.87
N ASN A 199 0.23 29.89 -11.78
CA ASN A 199 0.84 30.39 -13.04
C ASN A 199 1.86 29.41 -13.59
N LYS A 200 2.02 28.22 -12.94
CA LYS A 200 2.97 27.21 -13.49
C LYS A 200 2.25 25.87 -13.62
N GLN A 201 0.97 25.79 -14.10
CA GLN A 201 0.26 24.52 -14.34
C GLN A 201 0.82 23.83 -15.59
N GLY A 202 0.52 22.49 -15.68
CA GLY A 202 0.95 21.71 -16.87
C GLY A 202 2.32 21.05 -16.66
N ARG A 203 2.72 21.03 -15.37
CA ARG A 203 4.05 20.43 -15.13
C ARG A 203 3.93 18.91 -15.00
N ASP A 204 2.69 18.36 -15.24
CA ASP A 204 2.54 16.90 -15.21
C ASP A 204 3.34 16.23 -16.34
N GLU A 205 3.95 17.03 -17.34
CA GLU A 205 4.80 16.45 -18.40
C GLU A 205 6.18 16.04 -17.86
N TRP A 206 6.43 16.43 -16.59
CA TRP A 206 7.72 16.01 -16.00
C TRP A 206 7.73 14.50 -15.73
N VAL A 207 6.46 13.92 -15.80
CA VAL A 207 6.33 12.48 -15.52
C VAL A 207 6.14 11.74 -16.85
N ILE A 208 6.98 10.63 -16.98
CA ILE A 208 6.93 9.92 -18.28
C ILE A 208 5.95 8.74 -18.15
N SER A 209 6.14 7.94 -17.05
CA SER A 209 5.23 6.79 -16.83
C SER A 209 5.04 6.56 -15.34
N VAL A 210 3.88 5.88 -15.09
CA VAL A 210 3.57 5.50 -13.69
C VAL A 210 3.13 4.03 -13.70
N SER A 211 3.92 3.24 -12.97
CA SER A 211 3.52 1.84 -12.78
C SER A 211 3.11 1.60 -11.32
N THR A 212 1.98 0.91 -11.16
CA THR A 212 1.51 0.74 -9.77
C THR A 212 1.36 -0.76 -9.49
N LEU A 213 1.81 -1.11 -8.29
CA LEU A 213 1.70 -2.49 -7.80
C LEU A 213 0.82 -2.51 -6.55
N GLY A 214 -0.45 -3.03 -6.70
CA GLY A 214 -1.35 -3.22 -5.53
C GLY A 214 -1.84 -1.88 -4.98
N THR A 215 -2.03 -0.88 -5.84
CA THR A 215 -2.49 0.44 -5.38
C THR A 215 -4.03 0.42 -5.22
N PRO A 216 -4.50 0.97 -4.08
CA PRO A 216 -5.96 1.03 -3.88
C PRO A 216 -6.59 2.23 -4.60
N TYR A 217 -6.86 2.13 -5.92
CA TYR A 217 -7.39 3.25 -6.72
C TYR A 217 -8.87 3.52 -6.38
N GLN A 218 -9.44 2.51 -5.71
CA GLN A 218 -10.84 2.74 -5.29
C GLN A 218 -10.99 2.58 -3.79
N GLY A 219 -9.85 2.60 -3.08
CA GLY A 219 -9.88 2.45 -1.61
C GLY A 219 -9.76 0.98 -1.20
N THR A 220 -9.62 0.82 0.13
CA THR A 220 -9.51 -0.57 0.63
C THR A 220 -10.44 -0.75 1.84
N THR A 221 -10.89 -1.99 2.03
CA THR A 221 -11.84 -2.24 3.14
C THR A 221 -11.06 -2.54 4.44
N ILE A 222 -9.73 -2.60 4.29
CA ILE A 222 -8.97 -2.88 5.51
C ILE A 222 -9.19 -1.77 6.54
N THR A 223 -9.35 -0.52 6.05
CA THR A 223 -9.58 0.59 7.03
C THR A 223 -10.88 0.33 7.80
N ASP A 224 -11.86 -0.23 7.14
CA ASP A 224 -13.12 -0.56 7.84
C ASP A 224 -12.92 -1.73 8.81
N VAL A 225 -12.13 -2.67 8.31
CA VAL A 225 -11.90 -3.85 9.15
C VAL A 225 -11.19 -3.43 10.45
N ILE A 226 -10.20 -2.63 10.31
CA ILE A 226 -9.47 -2.18 11.52
C ILE A 226 -10.40 -1.37 12.41
N GLN A 227 -11.21 -0.53 11.82
CA GLN A 227 -12.16 0.26 12.64
C GLN A 227 -13.15 -0.66 13.37
N ASP A 228 -13.62 -1.66 12.70
CA ASP A 228 -14.58 -2.57 13.33
C ASP A 228 -13.89 -3.40 14.43
N LEU A 229 -12.70 -3.85 14.10
CA LEU A 229 -11.96 -4.60 15.11
C LEU A 229 -11.78 -3.79 16.41
N LEU A 230 -11.69 -2.47 16.24
CA LEU A 230 -11.37 -1.67 17.44
C LEU A 230 -12.62 -0.94 17.93
N SER A 231 -13.73 -1.20 17.38
CA SER A 231 -14.94 -0.41 17.68
C SER A 231 -15.36 -0.58 19.14
N LYS A 232 -14.89 -1.63 19.84
CA LYS A 232 -15.32 -1.82 21.26
C LYS A 232 -14.26 -1.26 22.21
N SER A 233 -13.22 -0.74 21.53
CA SER A 233 -12.07 -0.27 22.35
C SER A 233 -12.24 1.20 22.73
N GLY A 234 -13.42 1.88 22.44
CA GLY A 234 -13.66 3.29 22.82
C GLY A 234 -12.38 4.13 22.76
N ASN A 235 -11.94 4.88 23.86
CA ASN A 235 -10.75 5.76 23.98
C ASN A 235 -9.46 4.94 24.05
N ASP A 236 -9.49 3.65 24.05
CA ASP A 236 -8.30 2.78 24.15
C ASP A 236 -7.49 2.79 22.85
N THR A 237 -8.06 3.12 21.70
CA THR A 237 -7.31 3.14 20.43
C THR A 237 -6.30 4.31 20.42
N VAL A 238 -6.78 5.45 20.86
CA VAL A 238 -5.86 6.61 20.90
C VAL A 238 -4.70 6.34 21.87
N ARG A 239 -5.02 5.70 22.94
CA ARG A 239 -3.95 5.40 23.92
C ARG A 239 -2.94 4.42 23.33
N LEU A 240 -3.44 3.39 22.65
CA LEU A 240 -2.52 2.40 22.04
C LEU A 240 -1.65 3.06 20.96
N LEU A 241 -2.29 3.81 20.10
CA LEU A 241 -1.50 4.50 19.05
C LEU A 241 -0.54 5.53 19.67
N GLY A 242 -1.11 6.19 20.72
CA GLY A 242 -0.23 7.18 21.39
C GLY A 242 1.05 6.52 21.93
N ARG A 243 0.89 5.32 22.50
CA ARG A 243 2.07 4.63 23.06
C ARG A 243 3.03 4.22 21.94
N LEU A 244 2.46 3.65 20.91
CA LEU A 244 3.32 3.25 19.78
C LEU A 244 4.04 4.46 19.16
N PHE A 245 3.29 5.54 18.95
CA PHE A 245 3.91 6.73 18.31
C PHE A 245 4.94 7.36 19.24
N ALA A 246 4.68 7.34 20.55
CA ALA A 246 5.70 7.88 21.47
C ALA A 246 7.00 7.09 21.36
N THR A 247 6.89 5.77 21.18
CA THR A 247 8.09 4.90 21.07
C THR A 247 8.86 5.20 19.79
N LEU A 248 8.10 5.49 18.77
CA LEU A 248 8.78 5.62 17.46
C LEU A 248 9.29 7.04 17.25
N SER A 249 8.78 7.98 18.18
CA SER A 249 9.08 9.39 17.79
C SER A 249 9.81 10.09 18.93
N PHE A 250 10.33 9.24 19.93
CA PHE A 250 10.91 9.90 21.11
C PHE A 250 12.26 10.53 20.74
N ARG A 251 13.02 9.82 19.85
CA ARG A 251 14.33 10.39 19.48
C ARG A 251 14.19 11.36 18.31
N GLY A 252 15.29 12.19 18.08
CA GLY A 252 15.26 13.09 16.91
C GLY A 252 15.17 12.30 15.59
N PRO A 253 14.74 13.03 14.53
CA PRO A 253 14.50 12.38 13.23
C PRO A 253 15.71 11.56 12.77
N ALA A 254 16.96 12.01 13.02
CA ALA A 254 18.14 11.28 12.47
C ALA A 254 18.36 9.97 13.23
N GLU A 255 17.74 9.84 14.42
CA GLU A 255 18.06 8.63 15.22
C GLU A 255 16.88 7.66 15.21
N ARG A 256 15.82 8.02 14.48
CA ARG A 256 14.65 7.13 14.50
C ARG A 256 14.83 6.03 13.46
N ALA A 257 14.70 4.82 13.98
CA ALA A 257 14.85 3.68 13.04
C ALA A 257 13.66 3.62 12.06
N TYR A 258 12.56 3.93 12.56
CA TYR A 258 11.35 4.08 11.73
C TYR A 258 10.70 5.45 12.01
N ASP A 259 10.86 6.33 10.99
CA ASP A 259 10.44 7.73 11.20
C ASP A 259 9.04 7.93 10.59
N LEU A 260 8.13 8.31 11.53
CA LEU A 260 6.72 8.49 11.07
C LEU A 260 6.57 9.81 10.33
N GLN A 261 7.51 10.74 10.64
CA GLN A 261 7.55 12.08 10.02
C GLN A 261 6.23 12.83 10.30
N LEU A 262 5.80 12.74 11.52
CA LEU A 262 4.53 13.41 11.88
C LEU A 262 4.80 14.54 12.89
N ASP A 263 6.02 15.05 12.89
CA ASP A 263 6.39 16.09 13.88
C ASP A 263 5.49 17.31 13.75
N HIS A 264 5.11 17.67 12.52
CA HIS A 264 4.27 18.88 12.35
C HIS A 264 2.88 18.68 12.96
N TRP A 265 2.55 17.47 13.34
CA TRP A 265 1.28 17.23 14.09
C TRP A 265 1.52 17.30 15.60
N GLY A 266 2.79 17.56 15.95
CA GLY A 266 3.11 17.61 17.40
C GLY A 266 3.42 16.21 17.93
N ILE A 267 3.50 15.21 17.08
CA ILE A 267 3.87 13.84 17.51
C ILE A 267 5.38 13.68 17.43
N CYS A 268 6.02 14.22 18.37
CA CYS A 268 7.49 14.23 18.52
C CYS A 268 7.84 14.69 19.94
N ARG A 269 9.10 14.39 20.26
CA ARG A 269 9.53 14.77 21.62
C ARG A 269 9.76 16.29 21.71
N GLU A 270 9.17 16.93 22.78
CA GLU A 270 9.48 18.35 23.02
C GLU A 270 10.79 18.50 23.80
N ALA A 271 11.29 19.80 23.71
CA ALA A 271 12.59 20.04 24.39
C ALA A 271 12.49 19.72 25.89
N GLY A 272 13.44 18.80 26.35
CA GLY A 272 13.55 18.47 27.79
C GLY A 272 12.45 17.50 28.24
N GLU A 273 11.61 16.98 27.25
CA GLU A 273 10.46 16.13 27.63
C GLU A 273 10.93 14.68 27.85
N SER A 274 10.63 14.16 29.13
CA SER A 274 10.96 12.73 29.35
C SER A 274 10.02 11.82 28.54
N PHE A 275 10.44 10.56 28.38
CA PHE A 275 9.61 9.61 27.59
C PHE A 275 8.22 9.44 28.23
N PRO A 276 8.09 9.26 29.60
CA PRO A 276 6.75 9.09 30.16
C PRO A 276 5.87 10.33 29.93
N ASP A 277 6.50 11.46 29.99
CA ASP A 277 5.68 12.68 29.76
C ASP A 277 5.20 12.73 28.30
N MET A 278 6.07 12.40 27.32
CA MET A 278 5.60 12.40 25.91
C MET A 278 4.51 11.33 25.71
N ARG A 279 4.75 10.14 26.26
CA ARG A 279 3.71 9.10 26.14
C ARG A 279 2.37 9.58 26.70
N ALA A 280 2.39 10.16 27.95
CA ALA A 280 1.12 10.67 28.53
C ALA A 280 0.48 11.73 27.63
N ARG A 281 1.30 12.61 26.99
CA ARG A 281 0.74 13.66 26.11
C ARG A 281 0.13 13.05 24.85
N LEU A 282 0.77 12.06 24.27
CA LEU A 282 0.26 11.50 23.00
C LEU A 282 -0.94 10.59 23.26
N GLU A 283 -1.13 10.10 24.58
CA GLU A 283 -2.27 9.21 24.87
C GLU A 283 -3.48 10.02 25.33
N ARG A 284 -3.20 11.33 25.55
CA ARG A 284 -4.24 12.14 26.21
C ARG A 284 -5.37 12.44 25.21
N ARG A 285 -6.59 12.52 25.73
CA ARG A 285 -7.72 12.98 24.88
C ARG A 285 -7.52 14.44 24.45
N GLY A 286 -7.79 14.58 23.15
CA GLY A 286 -7.62 15.96 22.59
C GLY A 286 -6.14 16.25 22.28
N GLY A 287 -5.31 15.14 22.49
CA GLY A 287 -3.88 15.34 22.21
C GLY A 287 -3.58 15.20 20.72
N PRO A 288 -2.27 15.19 20.36
CA PRO A 288 -1.85 15.24 18.95
C PRO A 288 -2.30 13.98 18.18
N VAL A 289 -2.24 12.78 18.84
CA VAL A 289 -2.59 11.55 18.09
C VAL A 289 -4.09 11.54 17.78
N GLU A 290 -4.89 11.94 18.77
CA GLU A 290 -6.33 11.97 18.47
C GLU A 290 -6.65 13.03 17.40
N THR A 291 -5.98 14.22 17.53
CA THR A 291 -6.22 15.26 16.51
C THR A 291 -5.85 14.74 15.11
N TRP A 292 -4.73 14.06 15.03
CA TRP A 292 -4.28 13.50 13.74
C TRP A 292 -5.28 12.45 13.24
N LEU A 293 -5.72 11.60 14.11
CA LEU A 293 -6.66 10.53 13.71
C LEU A 293 -8.01 11.12 13.27
N ALA A 294 -8.42 12.25 13.85
CA ALA A 294 -9.77 12.81 13.58
C ALA A 294 -9.72 13.73 12.35
N SER A 295 -8.58 14.00 11.77
CA SER A 295 -8.42 15.10 10.78
C SER A 295 -8.83 14.62 9.39
N GLN A 296 -9.03 13.38 9.23
CA GLN A 296 -9.21 12.80 7.89
C GLN A 296 -8.06 13.19 6.95
N ARG A 297 -7.00 13.70 7.48
CA ARG A 297 -5.78 14.02 6.70
C ARG A 297 -4.65 13.08 7.14
N ASN A 298 -4.95 11.87 6.90
CA ASN A 298 -3.96 10.82 7.23
C ASN A 298 -4.17 9.62 6.31
N ALA A 299 -3.27 8.75 6.39
CA ALA A 299 -3.24 7.62 5.42
C ALA A 299 -4.46 6.72 5.61
N PHE A 300 -4.96 6.65 6.92
CA PHE A 300 -6.16 5.80 7.09
C PHE A 300 -7.34 6.30 6.25
N TYR A 301 -7.54 7.63 6.30
CA TYR A 301 -8.66 8.18 5.52
C TYR A 301 -8.34 8.12 4.02
N ASP A 302 -7.12 8.41 3.62
CA ASP A 302 -6.82 8.54 2.17
C ASP A 302 -6.76 7.14 1.52
N ASN A 303 -6.71 6.09 2.34
CA ASN A 303 -6.74 4.76 1.72
C ASN A 303 -8.15 4.15 1.83
N SER A 304 -9.05 4.86 2.51
CA SER A 304 -10.45 4.38 2.57
C SER A 304 -11.16 4.62 1.23
N ILE A 305 -12.28 3.99 1.05
CA ILE A 305 -13.05 4.18 -0.20
C ILE A 305 -13.48 5.65 -0.32
N GLU A 306 -13.79 6.24 0.79
CA GLU A 306 -14.21 7.67 0.75
C GLU A 306 -13.03 8.58 0.42
N GLY A 307 -12.02 8.32 1.08
CA GLY A 307 -10.84 9.19 0.84
C GLY A 307 -10.40 9.14 -0.62
N VAL A 308 -10.36 7.94 -1.20
CA VAL A 308 -9.86 7.84 -2.59
C VAL A 308 -10.90 8.45 -3.55
N GLU A 309 -12.16 8.32 -3.22
CA GLU A 309 -13.16 9.00 -4.08
C GLU A 309 -12.94 10.52 -4.10
N ALA A 310 -12.64 11.05 -2.92
CA ALA A 310 -12.32 12.50 -2.93
C ALA A 310 -11.13 12.80 -3.85
N LEU A 311 -10.21 11.90 -3.84
CA LEU A 311 -9.07 12.12 -4.75
C LEU A 311 -9.52 11.97 -6.22
N ASN A 312 -10.35 11.06 -6.52
CA ASN A 312 -10.83 10.93 -7.93
C ASN A 312 -11.48 12.21 -8.41
N ASP A 313 -12.22 12.84 -7.53
CA ASP A 313 -12.89 14.11 -7.93
C ASP A 313 -11.86 15.23 -8.15
N GLU A 314 -10.86 15.14 -7.34
CA GLU A 314 -9.85 16.22 -7.46
C GLU A 314 -8.95 15.99 -8.69
N ALA A 315 -8.53 14.79 -9.04
CA ALA A 315 -7.53 14.52 -10.09
C ALA A 315 -8.17 14.61 -11.47
N LYS A 316 -9.51 14.70 -11.69
CA LYS A 316 -10.29 14.95 -12.91
C LYS A 316 -9.76 14.13 -14.08
N GLY A 317 -9.21 12.88 -13.83
CA GLY A 317 -8.83 11.91 -14.87
C GLY A 317 -7.30 11.85 -15.07
N PRO A 318 -6.86 10.87 -15.93
CA PRO A 318 -5.42 10.70 -16.11
C PRO A 318 -4.82 11.78 -17.02
N SER A 319 -3.62 12.17 -16.74
CA SER A 319 -2.91 13.12 -17.61
C SER A 319 -2.69 12.52 -19.01
N LYS A 320 -2.77 13.36 -20.01
CA LYS A 320 -2.63 12.88 -21.41
C LYS A 320 -1.16 12.74 -21.78
N HIS A 321 -0.26 13.13 -20.85
CA HIS A 321 1.18 13.11 -21.18
C HIS A 321 1.82 11.82 -20.62
N ILE A 322 1.00 11.08 -19.85
CA ILE A 322 1.70 10.06 -19.04
C ILE A 322 1.17 8.68 -19.47
N CYS A 323 2.10 7.70 -19.46
CA CYS A 323 1.70 6.29 -19.64
C CYS A 323 1.51 5.62 -18.28
N TYR A 324 0.27 5.03 -18.09
CA TYR A 324 -0.04 4.42 -16.76
C TYR A 324 -0.13 2.89 -16.92
N LEU A 325 0.66 2.20 -16.08
CA LEU A 325 0.64 0.73 -16.06
C LEU A 325 0.20 0.24 -14.68
N THR A 326 -0.85 -0.68 -14.71
CA THR A 326 -1.34 -1.10 -13.38
C THR A 326 -1.33 -2.63 -13.31
N PHE A 327 -1.09 -3.08 -12.05
CA PHE A 327 -1.02 -4.55 -11.81
C PHE A 327 -1.82 -4.87 -10.54
N SER A 328 -2.63 -5.98 -10.67
CA SER A 328 -3.47 -6.37 -9.50
C SER A 328 -2.98 -7.73 -8.95
N PHE A 329 -3.34 -7.83 -7.59
CA PHE A 329 -2.83 -9.06 -6.93
C PHE A 329 -3.89 -9.60 -5.98
N HIS A 330 -3.80 -10.92 -5.71
CA HIS A 330 -4.62 -11.47 -4.61
C HIS A 330 -3.91 -12.69 -4.01
N CYS A 331 -4.27 -12.94 -2.75
CA CYS A 331 -3.65 -14.10 -2.08
C CYS A 331 -4.75 -14.85 -1.30
N THR A 332 -5.91 -15.01 -1.93
CA THR A 332 -7.05 -15.66 -1.24
C THR A 332 -7.50 -16.88 -2.05
N ASN A 333 -8.10 -17.87 -1.38
CA ASN A 333 -8.87 -18.97 -1.99
C ASN A 333 -10.34 -18.91 -1.56
N PRO A 334 -11.17 -19.38 -2.59
CA PRO A 334 -12.55 -19.49 -2.10
C PRO A 334 -12.64 -20.39 -0.86
N PHE A 335 -13.61 -19.91 -0.02
CA PHE A 335 -13.78 -20.75 1.17
C PHE A 335 -14.17 -22.18 0.73
N PRO A 336 -13.44 -23.23 1.22
CA PRO A 336 -13.66 -24.60 0.75
C PRO A 336 -15.10 -25.08 1.01
N SER A 337 -15.80 -25.80 -0.07
CA SER A 337 -17.08 -26.51 0.19
C SER A 337 -16.83 -27.83 0.91
N TRP A 338 -16.87 -27.86 2.28
CA TRP A 338 -16.33 -29.05 3.00
C TRP A 338 -17.41 -30.13 3.08
N PRO A 339 -16.97 -31.56 3.02
CA PRO A 339 -17.89 -32.65 3.35
C PRO A 339 -18.27 -32.64 4.85
N PRO A 340 -19.26 -33.43 5.41
CA PRO A 340 -19.72 -33.46 6.81
C PRO A 340 -18.53 -33.37 7.79
N TRP A 341 -18.34 -32.23 8.61
CA TRP A 341 -17.33 -31.76 9.59
C TRP A 341 -17.01 -32.87 10.60
N VAL A 342 -15.94 -33.97 10.27
CA VAL A 342 -15.37 -34.98 11.19
C VAL A 342 -14.06 -34.44 11.80
N PRO A 343 -13.79 -34.67 13.14
CA PRO A 343 -12.57 -34.27 13.87
C PRO A 343 -11.33 -34.30 12.96
N ALA A 344 -11.30 -35.11 11.89
CA ALA A 344 -10.16 -35.17 10.96
C ALA A 344 -10.21 -34.01 9.96
N ALA A 345 -11.37 -33.35 9.71
CA ALA A 345 -11.60 -32.23 8.79
C ALA A 345 -11.05 -30.91 9.37
N LEU A 346 -10.87 -30.82 10.77
CA LEU A 346 -10.28 -29.64 11.45
C LEU A 346 -8.75 -29.59 11.22
N SER A 347 -8.21 -30.78 10.98
CA SER A 347 -6.76 -30.85 10.72
C SER A 347 -6.46 -30.60 9.23
N SER A 348 -7.47 -30.50 8.30
CA SER A 348 -7.28 -30.34 6.84
C SER A 348 -7.64 -28.93 6.38
N PHE A 349 -8.09 -27.96 7.43
CA PHE A 349 -8.33 -26.54 7.10
C PHE A 349 -7.03 -25.90 6.58
N PRO A 350 -7.23 -25.31 5.31
CA PRO A 350 -6.08 -24.80 4.55
C PRO A 350 -5.18 -23.89 5.39
N ILE A 351 -5.72 -23.36 6.59
CA ILE A 351 -4.96 -22.57 7.59
C ILE A 351 -5.47 -22.92 8.98
N SER A 352 -4.61 -23.29 9.94
CA SER A 352 -5.08 -23.54 11.33
C SER A 352 -5.72 -22.29 11.94
N ILE A 353 -7.04 -22.00 11.76
CA ILE A 353 -7.77 -20.89 12.42
C ILE A 353 -7.20 -20.67 13.83
N TYR A 354 -6.79 -21.74 14.41
CA TYR A 354 -6.05 -21.67 15.69
C TYR A 354 -4.76 -20.84 15.54
N ASP A 355 -4.04 -21.04 14.54
CA ASP A 355 -2.80 -20.27 14.30
C ASP A 355 -3.11 -18.80 14.00
N ILE A 356 -4.26 -18.53 13.32
CA ILE A 356 -4.67 -17.12 13.06
C ILE A 356 -5.06 -16.45 14.38
N ILE A 357 -5.82 -17.17 15.17
CA ILE A 357 -6.26 -16.63 16.47
C ILE A 357 -5.05 -16.54 17.41
N ARG A 358 -4.25 -17.49 17.30
CA ARG A 358 -2.99 -17.43 18.08
C ARG A 358 -2.13 -16.24 17.64
N ALA A 359 -1.87 -16.09 16.41
CA ALA A 359 -1.09 -14.95 15.89
C ALA A 359 -1.73 -13.62 16.30
N LEU A 360 -3.03 -13.53 16.40
CA LEU A 360 -3.71 -12.27 16.78
C LEU A 360 -3.57 -12.03 18.29
N LEU A 361 -3.56 -13.07 19.09
CA LEU A 361 -3.78 -12.89 20.55
C LEU A 361 -2.45 -12.96 21.30
N ARG A 362 -1.39 -13.61 20.75
CA ARG A 362 -0.15 -13.85 21.50
C ARG A 362 0.65 -12.57 21.70
N PRO A 363 0.63 -11.74 20.75
CA PRO A 363 1.44 -10.53 20.96
C PRO A 363 0.76 -9.55 21.93
N LEU A 364 -0.50 -9.80 22.40
CA LEU A 364 -1.21 -8.89 23.33
C LEU A 364 -0.91 -9.28 24.79
N PRO A 365 -0.67 -8.30 25.69
CA PRO A 365 -0.52 -8.63 27.12
C PRO A 365 -1.68 -9.48 27.63
N GLY A 366 -1.39 -10.86 28.14
CA GLY A 366 -2.45 -11.79 28.60
C GLY A 366 -2.90 -12.74 27.47
N GLY A 367 -2.26 -12.67 26.38
CA GLY A 367 -2.52 -13.47 25.16
C GLY A 367 -2.41 -14.97 25.43
N ASP A 368 -1.53 -15.30 26.34
CA ASP A 368 -1.31 -16.74 26.65
C ASP A 368 -2.50 -17.31 27.43
N ILE A 369 -3.10 -16.59 28.21
CA ILE A 369 -4.28 -17.01 28.99
C ILE A 369 -5.51 -17.08 28.06
N ALA A 370 -5.61 -16.13 27.18
CA ALA A 370 -6.69 -16.17 26.15
C ALA A 370 -6.55 -17.41 25.26
N MET A 371 -5.23 -17.78 25.02
CA MET A 371 -5.02 -18.97 24.18
C MET A 371 -5.38 -20.25 24.96
N PHE A 372 -5.15 -20.27 26.19
CA PHE A 372 -5.54 -21.41 27.03
C PHE A 372 -7.06 -21.60 27.05
N ALA A 373 -7.80 -20.60 27.10
CA ALA A 373 -9.28 -20.67 27.08
C ALA A 373 -9.80 -21.18 25.73
N ILE A 374 -9.14 -20.73 24.68
CA ILE A 374 -9.54 -21.19 23.33
C ILE A 374 -9.21 -22.67 23.17
N ASP A 375 -8.07 -23.09 23.83
CA ASP A 375 -7.67 -24.51 23.79
C ASP A 375 -8.68 -25.39 24.54
N SER A 376 -9.23 -24.87 25.55
CA SER A 376 -10.23 -25.61 26.34
C SER A 376 -11.56 -25.74 25.59
N ILE A 377 -11.93 -24.81 24.77
CA ILE A 377 -13.14 -24.86 23.92
C ILE A 377 -12.90 -25.83 22.75
N ARG A 378 -11.69 -25.74 22.16
CA ARG A 378 -11.35 -26.69 21.08
C ARG A 378 -11.44 -28.14 21.58
N GLN A 379 -10.98 -28.41 22.75
CA GLN A 379 -10.97 -29.76 23.32
C GLN A 379 -12.38 -30.21 23.70
N SER A 380 -13.25 -29.32 24.11
CA SER A 380 -14.64 -29.63 24.50
C SER A 380 -15.52 -29.78 23.25
N LEU A 381 -15.25 -29.16 22.14
CA LEU A 381 -16.01 -29.25 20.87
C LEU A 381 -15.65 -30.54 20.13
N THR A 382 -14.56 -31.13 20.37
CA THR A 382 -14.15 -32.40 19.72
C THR A 382 -14.69 -33.59 20.51
N SER A 383 -15.47 -33.32 21.64
CA SER A 383 -15.88 -34.42 22.54
C SER A 383 -17.40 -34.52 22.58
N VAL A 384 -18.19 -34.05 21.51
CA VAL A 384 -19.66 -34.00 21.70
C VAL A 384 -20.28 -35.14 20.88
N ILE A 385 -20.88 -36.23 21.48
CA ILE A 385 -21.63 -37.46 21.17
C ILE A 385 -22.85 -37.13 20.31
N LEU A 386 -23.28 -35.80 19.88
CA LEU A 386 -24.43 -35.42 19.03
C LEU A 386 -23.94 -34.83 17.72
N TRP A 387 -22.77 -35.09 17.28
CA TRP A 387 -22.01 -34.45 16.17
C TRP A 387 -22.57 -34.90 14.81
N PRO A 388 -23.05 -35.98 14.57
CA PRO A 388 -23.62 -36.43 13.28
C PRO A 388 -25.00 -35.82 13.03
N PHE A 389 -25.82 -35.36 14.05
CA PHE A 389 -27.13 -34.69 13.92
C PHE A 389 -26.96 -33.17 13.77
N PHE A 390 -26.02 -32.56 14.29
CA PHE A 390 -25.67 -31.13 14.25
C PHE A 390 -25.10 -30.77 12.87
N GLN A 391 -24.47 -31.71 12.01
CA GLN A 391 -23.88 -31.48 10.67
C GLN A 391 -24.97 -31.40 9.60
N THR A 392 -26.18 -32.00 9.90
CA THR A 392 -27.29 -31.95 8.94
C THR A 392 -28.06 -30.63 9.07
N LEU A 393 -27.78 -29.83 10.20
CA LEU A 393 -28.66 -28.67 10.49
C LEU A 393 -27.86 -27.38 10.35
N VAL A 394 -26.43 -27.43 10.38
CA VAL A 394 -25.64 -26.17 10.38
C VAL A 394 -24.40 -26.41 9.51
N THR A 395 -24.18 -25.40 8.52
CA THR A 395 -22.93 -25.51 7.72
C THR A 395 -21.70 -25.15 8.57
N PHE A 396 -20.59 -25.75 8.21
CA PHE A 396 -19.32 -25.44 8.92
C PHE A 396 -19.05 -23.93 8.93
N HIS A 397 -19.28 -23.27 7.81
CA HIS A 397 -19.10 -21.79 7.77
C HIS A 397 -19.97 -21.11 8.85
N ASP A 398 -21.24 -21.55 9.01
CA ASP A 398 -22.16 -20.92 9.99
C ASP A 398 -21.72 -21.24 11.42
N PHE A 399 -21.21 -22.40 11.61
CA PHE A 399 -20.69 -22.76 12.95
C PHE A 399 -19.46 -21.91 13.29
N LEU A 400 -18.47 -21.83 12.37
CA LEU A 400 -17.27 -21.01 12.61
C LEU A 400 -17.64 -19.54 12.82
N LYS A 401 -18.57 -19.12 12.07
CA LYS A 401 -19.04 -17.74 12.30
C LYS A 401 -19.59 -17.58 13.72
N TRP A 402 -20.41 -18.52 14.15
CA TRP A 402 -20.96 -18.44 15.52
C TRP A 402 -19.83 -18.53 16.56
N ALA A 403 -18.91 -19.50 16.41
CA ALA A 403 -17.81 -19.70 17.38
C ALA A 403 -16.95 -18.43 17.50
N THR A 404 -16.64 -17.82 16.37
CA THR A 404 -15.76 -16.63 16.41
C THR A 404 -16.52 -15.39 16.88
N THR A 405 -17.77 -15.21 16.40
CA THR A 405 -18.47 -13.92 16.67
C THR A 405 -19.18 -13.97 18.03
N HIS A 406 -19.38 -15.10 18.54
CA HIS A 406 -20.25 -15.10 19.75
C HIS A 406 -19.50 -15.76 20.92
N VAL A 407 -18.66 -16.73 20.64
CA VAL A 407 -18.01 -17.42 21.77
C VAL A 407 -16.63 -16.79 22.03
N ALA A 408 -15.78 -16.67 21.02
CA ALA A 408 -14.42 -16.12 21.21
C ALA A 408 -14.48 -14.64 21.63
N THR A 409 -15.35 -13.92 20.89
CA THR A 409 -15.44 -12.48 21.24
C THR A 409 -15.89 -12.32 22.69
N ARG A 410 -16.85 -13.08 23.14
CA ARG A 410 -17.34 -12.99 24.55
C ARG A 410 -16.24 -13.40 25.53
N LEU A 411 -15.56 -14.44 25.19
CA LEU A 411 -14.45 -14.87 26.07
C LEU A 411 -13.36 -13.79 26.15
N LEU A 412 -12.96 -13.18 25.02
CA LEU A 412 -11.97 -12.09 25.05
C LEU A 412 -12.48 -10.90 25.88
N GLU A 413 -13.75 -10.70 25.76
CA GLU A 413 -14.30 -9.61 26.60
C GLU A 413 -14.19 -9.97 28.09
N ASP A 414 -14.49 -11.20 28.39
CA ASP A 414 -14.38 -11.60 29.82
C ASP A 414 -12.94 -11.48 30.31
N LEU A 415 -11.97 -11.48 29.37
CA LEU A 415 -10.55 -11.34 29.75
C LEU A 415 -10.08 -9.89 29.56
N ASP A 416 -11.02 -8.98 29.33
CA ASP A 416 -10.83 -7.52 29.26
C ASP A 416 -10.18 -7.11 27.92
N PHE A 417 -10.19 -8.06 26.97
CA PHE A 417 -9.87 -7.65 25.60
C PHE A 417 -11.15 -7.25 24.83
N LYS A 418 -11.34 -5.93 24.62
CA LYS A 418 -12.60 -5.44 24.00
C LYS A 418 -12.43 -5.37 22.47
N LEU A 419 -12.24 -6.55 21.84
CA LEU A 419 -12.04 -6.63 20.37
C LEU A 419 -13.23 -7.35 19.74
N LYS A 420 -13.57 -6.86 18.51
CA LYS A 420 -14.60 -7.58 17.73
C LYS A 420 -13.91 -8.37 16.59
N LEU A 421 -13.88 -9.76 16.78
CA LEU A 421 -13.14 -10.57 15.79
C LEU A 421 -13.98 -10.74 14.51
N PRO A 422 -13.24 -10.74 13.35
CA PRO A 422 -13.97 -10.93 12.10
C PRO A 422 -14.41 -12.39 11.91
N GLY A 423 -15.68 -12.59 11.37
CA GLY A 423 -16.18 -13.96 11.10
C GLY A 423 -15.59 -14.53 9.80
N PRO A 424 -15.65 -15.91 9.60
CA PRO A 424 -15.14 -16.50 8.35
C PRO A 424 -15.96 -16.06 7.13
N GLY A 425 -15.06 -15.35 6.11
CA GLY A 425 -15.74 -14.85 4.90
C GLY A 425 -15.73 -15.88 3.77
N SER A 426 -16.20 -15.55 2.60
CA SER A 426 -16.27 -16.39 1.38
C SER A 426 -14.87 -16.67 0.82
N TYR A 427 -13.92 -15.93 1.29
CA TYR A 427 -12.53 -16.18 0.85
C TYR A 427 -11.62 -16.27 2.07
N VAL A 428 -10.59 -17.17 1.95
CA VAL A 428 -9.64 -17.36 3.06
C VAL A 428 -8.21 -17.24 2.51
N PRO A 429 -7.31 -16.97 3.46
CA PRO A 429 -5.94 -16.76 2.99
C PRO A 429 -5.35 -18.03 2.37
N ARG A 430 -4.50 -17.87 1.41
CA ARG A 430 -3.68 -18.98 0.90
C ARG A 430 -2.62 -19.42 1.91
N LYS A 431 -2.00 -20.48 1.70
CA LYS A 431 -1.07 -21.02 2.71
C LYS A 431 0.27 -20.28 2.67
N ASP A 432 0.51 -19.64 1.58
CA ASP A 432 1.85 -19.03 1.45
C ASP A 432 1.80 -17.53 1.76
N VAL A 433 0.63 -17.11 2.44
CA VAL A 433 0.53 -15.69 2.82
C VAL A 433 1.50 -15.42 3.98
N PHE A 434 2.07 -14.27 3.91
CA PHE A 434 2.86 -13.80 5.06
C PHE A 434 2.06 -13.87 6.36
N PRO A 435 2.56 -14.60 7.29
CA PRO A 435 1.79 -14.95 8.48
C PRO A 435 1.22 -13.70 9.17
N LEU A 436 1.96 -12.59 9.18
CA LEU A 436 1.43 -11.40 9.91
C LEU A 436 0.27 -10.77 9.15
N MET A 437 0.11 -11.23 7.92
CA MET A 437 -1.01 -10.62 7.16
C MET A 437 -2.24 -11.56 7.15
N LEU A 438 -2.13 -12.71 7.74
CA LEU A 438 -3.23 -13.69 7.69
C LEU A 438 -4.51 -13.11 8.29
N PRO A 439 -4.37 -12.31 9.38
CA PRO A 439 -5.62 -11.80 9.96
C PRO A 439 -6.31 -10.79 9.03
N THR A 440 -5.55 -10.00 8.44
CA THR A 440 -6.19 -9.00 7.57
C THR A 440 -6.77 -9.66 6.31
N VAL A 441 -6.04 -10.66 5.78
CA VAL A 441 -6.56 -11.35 4.57
C VAL A 441 -7.90 -12.01 4.91
N TYR A 442 -7.85 -12.63 6.06
CA TYR A 442 -9.08 -13.31 6.51
C TYR A 442 -10.22 -12.31 6.75
N ALA A 443 -9.93 -11.27 7.38
CA ALA A 443 -11.00 -10.32 7.74
C ALA A 443 -11.58 -9.65 6.49
N MET A 444 -10.75 -9.33 5.58
CA MET A 444 -11.24 -8.65 4.37
C MET A 444 -12.02 -9.63 3.49
N GLY A 445 -11.63 -10.87 3.51
CA GLY A 445 -12.30 -11.90 2.70
C GLY A 445 -13.75 -12.14 3.17
N GLY A 446 -14.09 -11.61 4.30
CA GLY A 446 -15.45 -11.85 4.84
C GLY A 446 -16.16 -10.55 5.16
N TYR A 447 -15.51 -9.52 4.76
CA TYR A 447 -16.10 -8.23 5.19
C TYR A 447 -17.10 -7.75 4.13
N ASP A 448 -18.35 -7.50 4.68
CA ASP A 448 -19.35 -6.89 3.77
C ASP A 448 -19.14 -5.37 3.68
N PRO A 449 -18.64 -4.95 2.47
CA PRO A 449 -18.30 -3.52 2.30
C PRO A 449 -19.53 -2.62 2.34
N LEU A 450 -20.76 -3.22 2.43
CA LEU A 450 -21.98 -2.41 2.51
C LEU A 450 -22.63 -2.55 3.89
N ARG A 451 -21.95 -3.13 4.79
CA ARG A 451 -22.53 -3.47 6.11
C ARG A 451 -22.81 -2.19 6.92
N ASN A 452 -22.07 -1.10 6.75
CA ASN A 452 -22.28 0.11 7.54
C ASN A 452 -23.44 0.95 6.97
N PRO A 453 -24.56 1.12 7.80
CA PRO A 453 -25.79 1.81 7.38
C PRO A 453 -25.57 3.30 7.15
N ALA A 454 -24.36 3.88 7.58
CA ALA A 454 -24.04 5.31 7.35
C ALA A 454 -23.16 5.48 6.10
N LEU A 455 -23.28 4.54 5.14
CA LEU A 455 -22.37 4.58 3.97
C LEU A 455 -22.70 5.78 3.08
N SER A 456 -21.64 6.37 2.54
CA SER A 456 -21.90 7.46 1.57
C SER A 456 -22.54 6.91 0.28
N ALA A 457 -23.49 7.63 -0.34
CA ALA A 457 -24.13 7.28 -1.64
C ALA A 457 -23.10 6.83 -2.67
N SER A 458 -21.96 7.41 -2.63
CA SER A 458 -20.89 7.07 -3.59
C SER A 458 -20.33 5.67 -3.33
N ARG A 459 -20.17 5.39 -2.12
CA ARG A 459 -19.69 4.02 -1.82
C ARG A 459 -20.71 2.98 -2.29
N ARG A 460 -21.97 3.17 -2.06
CA ARG A 460 -22.98 2.20 -2.52
C ARG A 460 -22.95 2.04 -4.04
N GLU A 461 -22.68 3.12 -4.63
CA GLU A 461 -22.58 3.06 -6.11
C GLU A 461 -21.34 2.27 -6.55
N ILE A 462 -20.24 2.40 -5.77
CA ILE A 462 -18.98 1.75 -6.18
C ILE A 462 -19.07 0.25 -5.92
N ILE A 463 -19.86 -0.12 -4.93
CA ILE A 463 -19.74 -1.52 -4.46
C ILE A 463 -20.95 -2.31 -4.98
N ARG A 464 -22.17 -1.68 -5.15
CA ARG A 464 -23.50 -2.33 -5.24
C ARG A 464 -23.47 -3.47 -6.26
N ASN A 465 -22.76 -3.38 -7.36
CA ASN A 465 -22.87 -4.49 -8.33
C ASN A 465 -21.61 -5.37 -8.28
N ASN A 466 -20.71 -5.06 -7.26
CA ASN A 466 -19.42 -5.80 -7.28
C ASN A 466 -19.05 -6.23 -5.86
N SER A 467 -20.03 -6.33 -5.01
CA SER A 467 -19.73 -6.53 -3.57
C SER A 467 -18.91 -7.81 -3.38
N GLU A 468 -19.17 -8.84 -4.17
CA GLU A 468 -18.40 -10.08 -3.99
C GLU A 468 -16.96 -9.92 -4.47
N MET A 469 -16.77 -9.04 -5.45
CA MET A 469 -15.40 -8.83 -5.97
C MET A 469 -14.52 -8.12 -4.93
N TRP A 470 -15.15 -7.55 -3.91
CA TRP A 470 -14.37 -6.81 -2.90
C TRP A 470 -13.87 -7.75 -1.81
N LEU A 471 -14.15 -9.02 -2.05
CA LEU A 471 -13.69 -9.99 -1.02
C LEU A 471 -12.31 -10.53 -1.40
N LEU A 472 -12.05 -10.62 -2.75
CA LEU A 472 -10.67 -10.96 -3.15
C LEU A 472 -9.68 -9.86 -2.78
N ASN A 473 -8.48 -10.35 -2.20
CA ASN A 473 -7.56 -9.28 -1.72
C ASN A 473 -6.14 -9.83 -1.58
N ASP A 474 -5.24 -8.88 -1.47
CA ASP A 474 -3.83 -9.34 -1.34
C ASP A 474 -3.34 -9.17 0.10
N GLY A 475 -4.39 -8.94 1.07
CA GLY A 475 -4.00 -8.80 2.49
C GLY A 475 -4.12 -7.37 2.97
N ILE A 476 -4.04 -6.42 2.02
CA ILE A 476 -4.15 -5.01 2.44
C ILE A 476 -5.13 -4.29 1.51
N VAL A 477 -5.12 -4.71 0.23
CA VAL A 477 -5.97 -3.98 -0.74
C VAL A 477 -6.86 -5.02 -1.46
N ASN A 478 -8.15 -4.56 -1.56
CA ASN A 478 -9.02 -5.41 -2.39
C ASN A 478 -8.56 -5.42 -3.85
N THR A 479 -8.60 -6.65 -4.48
CA THR A 479 -8.03 -6.85 -5.83
C THR A 479 -8.76 -5.96 -6.85
N VAL A 480 -10.03 -5.79 -6.70
CA VAL A 480 -10.81 -5.01 -7.68
C VAL A 480 -10.37 -3.54 -7.65
N SER A 481 -9.82 -3.15 -6.55
CA SER A 481 -9.47 -1.73 -6.39
C SER A 481 -8.12 -1.41 -7.05
N MET A 482 -7.38 -2.42 -7.56
CA MET A 482 -5.99 -2.18 -8.03
C MET A 482 -5.99 -1.91 -9.53
N ARG A 483 -7.13 -2.22 -10.17
CA ARG A 483 -7.23 -2.18 -11.64
C ARG A 483 -7.09 -0.74 -12.17
N GLY A 484 -7.36 0.25 -11.42
CA GLY A 484 -7.28 1.67 -11.82
C GLY A 484 -8.43 2.47 -11.18
N PRO A 485 -8.39 3.86 -11.41
CA PRO A 485 -9.46 4.71 -10.85
C PRO A 485 -10.81 4.44 -11.54
N ARG A 486 -11.93 4.76 -10.91
CA ARG A 486 -13.32 4.42 -11.28
C ARG A 486 -13.75 5.19 -12.54
N ASN A 487 -13.52 4.56 -13.70
CA ASN A 487 -13.97 5.00 -15.04
C ASN A 487 -13.47 3.99 -16.09
N ASP A 488 -14.48 3.23 -16.51
CA ASP A 488 -14.08 2.12 -17.41
C ASP A 488 -13.62 2.65 -18.77
N ASP A 489 -13.91 3.91 -18.97
CA ASP A 489 -13.51 4.43 -20.28
C ASP A 489 -12.01 4.73 -20.34
N ILE A 490 -11.43 4.71 -19.17
CA ILE A 490 -10.02 5.16 -19.23
C ILE A 490 -9.12 3.97 -18.88
N ILE A 491 -9.78 2.85 -18.51
CA ILE A 491 -8.96 1.66 -18.17
C ILE A 491 -9.01 0.70 -19.36
N HIS A 492 -7.82 0.20 -19.67
CA HIS A 492 -7.72 -0.73 -20.81
C HIS A 492 -6.99 -2.00 -20.36
N ASP A 493 -7.77 -3.11 -20.53
CA ASP A 493 -7.18 -4.39 -20.08
C ASP A 493 -6.32 -5.00 -21.20
N VAL A 494 -5.17 -5.28 -20.79
CA VAL A 494 -4.25 -5.87 -21.78
C VAL A 494 -4.62 -7.35 -21.94
N SER A 495 -4.71 -7.74 -23.22
CA SER A 495 -5.02 -9.14 -23.57
C SER A 495 -4.53 -9.42 -24.99
N GLU A 496 -4.71 -10.70 -25.32
CA GLU A 496 -4.32 -11.03 -26.72
C GLU A 496 -5.12 -10.21 -27.73
N ALA A 497 -6.38 -10.00 -27.44
CA ALA A 497 -7.25 -9.22 -28.36
C ALA A 497 -6.99 -7.72 -28.22
N ASN A 498 -6.39 -7.34 -27.15
CA ASN A 498 -6.11 -5.90 -26.93
C ASN A 498 -4.70 -5.74 -26.35
N PRO A 499 -3.68 -5.90 -27.22
CA PRO A 499 -2.30 -5.84 -26.70
C PRO A 499 -1.88 -4.40 -26.37
N PHE A 500 -0.94 -4.34 -25.49
CA PHE A 500 -0.36 -3.01 -25.22
C PHE A 500 0.32 -2.46 -26.47
N PRO A 501 -0.22 -1.30 -26.93
CA PRO A 501 0.21 -0.79 -28.25
C PRO A 501 1.58 -0.09 -28.18
N LEU A 502 2.59 -0.83 -27.89
CA LEU A 502 3.93 -0.27 -27.68
C LEU A 502 4.43 0.40 -28.96
N ALA A 503 4.18 -0.17 -30.14
CA ALA A 503 4.69 0.39 -31.42
C ALA A 503 4.18 1.82 -31.64
N LYS A 504 3.11 2.12 -30.98
CA LYS A 504 2.53 3.47 -31.21
C LYS A 504 3.24 4.53 -30.38
N LEU A 505 4.18 4.09 -29.50
CA LEU A 505 4.90 5.06 -28.66
C LEU A 505 6.07 5.69 -29.42
N GLY A 506 6.43 5.17 -30.63
CA GLY A 506 7.58 5.66 -31.43
C GLY A 506 7.20 6.86 -32.29
N GLY A 507 5.86 7.09 -32.56
CA GLY A 507 5.39 8.25 -33.37
C GLY A 507 4.69 9.30 -32.50
N ALA A 508 5.10 10.59 -32.64
CA ALA A 508 4.59 11.70 -31.77
C ALA A 508 3.06 11.77 -31.84
N ASP A 509 2.35 11.49 -33.01
CA ASP A 509 0.87 11.63 -33.14
C ASP A 509 0.16 10.37 -32.63
N ASP A 510 0.88 9.29 -32.44
CA ASP A 510 0.24 8.02 -32.04
C ASP A 510 0.35 7.79 -30.53
N ARG A 511 1.26 8.69 -29.86
CA ARG A 511 1.45 8.47 -28.42
C ARG A 511 0.17 8.77 -27.64
N LYS A 512 -0.74 9.50 -28.28
CA LYS A 512 -2.01 9.85 -27.60
C LYS A 512 -2.89 8.60 -27.45
N LEU A 513 -2.55 7.59 -28.26
CA LEU A 513 -3.35 6.35 -28.20
C LEU A 513 -2.94 5.49 -27.00
N VAL A 514 -1.76 5.86 -26.45
CA VAL A 514 -1.26 5.03 -25.33
C VAL A 514 -1.34 5.84 -24.03
N ARG A 515 -1.16 7.14 -24.07
CA ARG A 515 -1.07 7.97 -22.85
C ARG A 515 -2.46 8.46 -22.46
N GLY A 516 -2.58 8.72 -21.14
CA GLY A 516 -3.87 9.27 -20.66
C GLY A 516 -4.87 8.14 -20.36
N LYS A 517 -4.30 6.92 -20.45
CA LYS A 517 -5.13 5.76 -20.10
C LYS A 517 -4.37 4.84 -19.14
N TYR A 518 -5.23 4.07 -18.38
CA TYR A 518 -4.60 3.07 -17.49
C TYR A 518 -4.60 1.71 -18.20
N TRP A 519 -3.37 1.20 -18.46
CA TRP A 519 -3.27 -0.15 -19.07
C TRP A 519 -3.09 -1.20 -17.97
N HIS A 520 -4.13 -2.03 -17.86
CA HIS A 520 -4.14 -3.02 -16.76
C HIS A 520 -3.61 -4.36 -17.28
N PHE A 521 -2.57 -4.87 -16.62
CA PHE A 521 -1.86 -6.04 -17.18
C PHE A 521 -2.46 -7.32 -16.61
N GLY A 522 -3.34 -7.12 -15.68
CA GLY A 522 -4.06 -8.35 -15.24
C GLY A 522 -3.84 -8.59 -13.75
N VAL A 523 -4.35 -9.78 -13.30
CA VAL A 523 -4.34 -10.11 -11.86
C VAL A 523 -3.37 -11.27 -11.63
N THR A 524 -2.47 -11.06 -10.66
CA THR A 524 -1.53 -12.13 -10.25
C THR A 524 -1.94 -12.70 -8.89
N GLY A 525 -2.03 -14.09 -8.87
CA GLY A 525 -2.69 -14.71 -7.69
C GLY A 525 -1.67 -15.41 -6.79
N TYR A 526 -0.42 -15.17 -6.99
CA TYR A 526 0.49 -15.95 -6.11
C TYR A 526 1.37 -14.98 -5.30
N LEU A 527 1.06 -13.62 -5.36
CA LEU A 527 1.83 -12.68 -4.53
C LEU A 527 0.88 -11.96 -3.57
N ASP A 528 1.27 -12.02 -2.22
CA ASP A 528 0.53 -11.13 -1.30
C ASP A 528 1.14 -9.73 -1.28
N HIS A 529 0.56 -8.84 -0.47
CA HIS A 529 0.90 -7.40 -0.59
C HIS A 529 2.39 -7.18 -0.27
N ALA A 530 2.92 -7.95 0.75
CA ALA A 530 4.35 -7.78 1.11
C ALA A 530 5.26 -8.43 0.05
N ASP A 531 4.79 -9.52 -0.58
CA ASP A 531 5.60 -10.18 -1.62
C ASP A 531 5.89 -9.22 -2.78
N GLU A 532 4.99 -8.27 -2.96
CA GLU A 532 5.14 -7.34 -4.10
C GLU A 532 6.41 -6.50 -3.97
N ILE A 533 6.94 -6.46 -2.76
CA ILE A 533 8.15 -5.60 -2.60
C ILE A 533 9.26 -6.45 -1.96
N GLY A 534 9.01 -7.73 -1.79
CA GLY A 534 10.12 -8.66 -1.45
C GLY A 534 10.34 -8.76 0.05
N VAL A 535 9.28 -8.38 0.84
CA VAL A 535 9.45 -8.47 2.30
C VAL A 535 8.94 -9.85 2.76
N TRP A 536 10.01 -10.71 3.25
CA TRP A 536 9.75 -12.01 3.91
C TRP A 536 9.16 -13.01 2.89
N ILE A 537 9.96 -13.06 1.69
CA ILE A 537 9.39 -13.86 0.58
C ILE A 537 10.15 -15.19 0.52
N ASP A 538 9.33 -16.27 0.18
CA ASP A 538 9.95 -17.59 -0.06
C ASP A 538 10.80 -17.57 -1.34
N SER A 539 11.82 -18.43 -1.42
CA SER A 539 12.84 -18.39 -2.50
C SER A 539 12.18 -18.36 -3.89
N ASP A 540 11.14 -19.23 -4.16
CA ASP A 540 10.50 -19.26 -5.49
C ASP A 540 9.77 -17.94 -5.78
N THR A 541 9.14 -17.30 -4.80
CA THR A 541 8.45 -16.00 -4.96
C THR A 541 9.48 -14.86 -5.15
N GLY A 542 10.66 -15.12 -4.62
CA GLY A 542 11.76 -14.13 -4.80
C GLY A 542 12.15 -13.98 -6.27
N LYS A 543 12.24 -15.12 -6.96
CA LYS A 543 12.61 -15.05 -8.38
C LYS A 543 11.55 -14.31 -9.20
N ASN A 544 10.31 -14.64 -8.99
CA ASN A 544 9.23 -13.95 -9.73
C ASN A 544 9.22 -12.44 -9.46
N LEU A 545 9.51 -12.11 -8.24
CA LEU A 545 9.56 -10.67 -7.91
C LEU A 545 10.70 -9.97 -8.66
N LYS A 546 11.89 -10.57 -8.65
CA LYS A 546 13.02 -9.94 -9.36
C LYS A 546 12.72 -9.83 -10.86
N ASP A 547 12.14 -10.90 -11.40
CA ASP A 547 11.77 -10.83 -12.83
C ASP A 547 10.75 -9.71 -13.10
N MET A 548 9.83 -9.61 -12.16
CA MET A 548 8.83 -8.52 -12.33
C MET A 548 9.52 -7.16 -12.44
N TYR A 549 10.43 -6.81 -11.55
CA TYR A 549 11.03 -5.46 -11.56
C TYR A 549 11.99 -5.31 -12.74
N LYS A 550 12.66 -6.43 -13.12
CA LYS A 550 13.53 -6.32 -14.32
C LYS A 550 12.69 -6.06 -15.57
N ASN A 551 11.63 -6.80 -15.65
CA ASN A 551 10.77 -6.59 -16.83
C ASN A 551 10.09 -5.22 -16.83
N LEU A 552 9.69 -4.77 -15.67
CA LEU A 552 9.07 -3.41 -15.61
C LEU A 552 10.10 -2.34 -16.00
N ALA A 553 11.28 -2.48 -15.42
CA ALA A 553 12.30 -1.47 -15.77
C ALA A 553 12.60 -1.50 -17.28
N ALA A 554 12.63 -2.71 -17.77
CA ALA A 554 12.88 -2.81 -19.22
C ALA A 554 11.75 -2.14 -20.02
N LEU A 555 10.55 -2.37 -19.66
CA LEU A 555 9.41 -1.77 -20.38
C LEU A 555 9.40 -0.24 -20.24
N VAL A 556 9.53 0.26 -18.96
CA VAL A 556 9.33 1.72 -18.80
C VAL A 556 10.52 2.47 -19.42
N SER A 557 11.68 1.89 -19.51
CA SER A 557 12.83 2.60 -20.11
C SER A 557 12.66 2.70 -21.63
N ARG A 558 11.67 2.08 -22.12
CA ARG A 558 11.44 2.19 -23.58
C ARG A 558 10.31 3.16 -23.89
N ILE A 559 9.70 3.61 -22.87
CA ILE A 559 8.65 4.63 -23.09
C ILE A 559 9.29 6.03 -23.15
N PRO A 560 9.15 6.72 -24.32
CA PRO A 560 9.78 8.03 -24.47
C PRO A 560 8.94 9.15 -23.82
N PRO A 561 9.60 10.26 -23.43
CA PRO A 561 8.82 11.39 -22.92
C PRO A 561 7.83 11.92 -23.98
N ALA A 562 6.60 12.48 -23.58
CA ALA A 562 5.55 12.97 -24.49
C ALA A 562 6.10 14.10 -25.39
#